data_AF-A0A2X2WP60-F1
#
_entry.id   AF-A0A2X2WP60-F1
#
_cell.length_a   1.000
_cell.length_b   1.000
_cell.length_c   1.000
_cell.angle_alpha   90.00
_cell.angle_beta   90.00
_cell.angle_gamma   90.00
#
_symmetry.space_group_name_H-M   'P 1'
#
loop_
_entity.id
_entity.type
_entity.pdbx_description
1 polymer ?
#
loop_
_entity_poly.entity_id
_entity_poly.type
_entity_poly.pdbx_seq_one_letter_code
_entity_poly.pdbx_strand_id
1 'polypeptide(L)' 'MLDQTPFYAESGGQVGDKGELKGAGFAFAVSDTQKYGQAIGHIGTLSTGSLKVGDAVQADVDDARRRVFA' A
#
# COMPACT_ATOMS: atom_id res chain seq x y z
N MET A 1 -3.43 -0.33 -7.98
CA MET A 1 -4.47 -1.25 -7.48
C MET A 1 -3.91 -2.65 -7.56
N LEU A 2 -4.19 -3.47 -6.55
CA LEU A 2 -3.78 -4.87 -6.47
C LEU A 2 -5.01 -5.78 -6.44
N ASP A 3 -4.85 -7.03 -6.88
CA ASP A 3 -5.91 -8.04 -6.80
C ASP A 3 -6.25 -8.39 -5.34
N GLN A 4 -5.23 -8.45 -4.49
CA GLN A 4 -5.33 -8.63 -3.05
C GLN A 4 -4.35 -7.68 -2.36
N THR A 5 -4.77 -7.09 -1.25
CA THR A 5 -3.94 -6.15 -0.49
C THR A 5 -4.25 -6.25 1.01
N PRO A 6 -3.23 -6.23 1.88
CA PRO A 6 -3.42 -6.14 3.32
C PRO A 6 -3.79 -4.72 3.80
N PHE A 7 -3.60 -3.70 2.97
CA PHE A 7 -3.88 -2.30 3.30
C PHE A 7 -5.38 -2.04 3.46
N TYR A 8 -5.75 -1.29 4.47
CA TYR A 8 -7.08 -0.74 4.68
C TYR A 8 -7.21 0.68 4.13
N ALA A 9 -8.08 0.85 3.14
CA ALA A 9 -8.47 2.16 2.66
C ALA A 9 -9.35 2.89 3.67
N GLU A 10 -9.18 4.21 3.76
CA GLU A 10 -10.01 5.09 4.58
C GLU A 10 -11.53 4.78 4.50
N SER A 11 -12.21 4.90 5.65
CA SER A 11 -13.65 5.07 5.72
C SER A 11 -14.02 6.21 6.67
N GLY A 12 -14.59 7.30 6.12
CA GLY A 12 -15.27 8.34 6.89
C GLY A 12 -14.39 9.39 7.57
N GLY A 13 -13.35 9.92 6.90
CA GLY A 13 -12.52 11.03 7.39
C GLY A 13 -11.22 10.63 8.09
N GLN A 14 -10.76 9.39 7.93
CA GLN A 14 -9.58 8.82 8.61
C GLN A 14 -8.43 8.56 7.63
N VAL A 15 -7.18 8.78 8.03
CA VAL A 15 -6.03 8.44 7.16
C VAL A 15 -5.96 6.93 6.93
N GLY A 16 -5.88 6.49 5.67
CA GLY A 16 -5.71 5.10 5.29
C GLY A 16 -4.33 4.54 5.67
N ASP A 17 -4.15 3.24 5.48
CA ASP A 17 -2.87 2.59 5.76
C ASP A 17 -1.73 3.13 4.88
N LYS A 18 -0.51 3.10 5.44
CA LYS A 18 0.76 3.45 4.80
C LYS A 18 1.68 2.25 4.81
N GLY A 19 2.73 2.27 3.98
CA GLY A 19 3.66 1.16 3.88
C GLY A 19 4.42 1.15 2.57
N GLU A 20 4.72 -0.04 2.06
CA GLU A 20 5.55 -0.21 0.88
C GLU A 20 5.07 -1.37 0.00
N LEU A 21 5.13 -1.17 -1.32
CA LEU A 21 5.00 -2.22 -2.32
C LEU A 21 6.36 -2.49 -2.95
N LYS A 22 6.80 -3.76 -2.94
CA LYS A 22 8.10 -4.18 -3.47
C LYS A 22 7.94 -5.30 -4.47
N GLY A 23 8.88 -5.38 -5.40
CA GLY A 23 9.01 -6.52 -6.29
C GLY A 23 10.41 -6.60 -6.87
N ALA A 24 10.56 -7.37 -7.94
CA ALA A 24 11.86 -7.52 -8.60
C ALA A 24 12.28 -6.20 -9.27
N GLY A 25 13.11 -5.42 -8.56
CA GLY A 25 13.75 -4.22 -9.10
C GLY A 25 12.96 -2.92 -8.97
N PHE A 26 11.87 -2.90 -8.18
CA PHE A 26 11.15 -1.67 -7.87
C PHE A 26 10.77 -1.60 -6.38
N ALA A 27 10.61 -0.38 -5.89
CA ALA A 27 10.07 -0.07 -4.57
C ALA A 27 9.14 1.15 -4.67
N PHE A 28 7.93 1.01 -4.15
CA PHE A 28 6.90 2.05 -4.15
C PHE A 28 6.46 2.31 -2.72
N ALA A 29 6.73 3.52 -2.22
CA ALA A 29 6.33 3.95 -0.88
C ALA A 29 4.88 4.43 -0.91
N VAL A 30 3.99 3.72 -0.22
CA VAL A 30 2.56 4.04 -0.08
C VAL A 30 2.38 5.06 1.04
N SER A 31 1.95 6.27 0.68
CA SER A 31 1.72 7.36 1.63
C SER A 31 0.26 7.49 2.07
N ASP A 32 -0.67 6.91 1.31
CA ASP A 32 -2.10 6.88 1.61
C ASP A 32 -2.81 5.74 0.85
N THR A 33 -3.93 5.25 1.38
CA THR A 33 -4.78 4.28 0.70
C THR A 33 -6.24 4.69 0.70
N GLN A 34 -6.85 4.67 -0.49
CA GLN A 34 -8.19 5.19 -0.74
C GLN A 34 -9.09 4.15 -1.41
N LYS A 35 -10.40 4.28 -1.17
CA LYS A 35 -11.41 3.39 -1.72
C LYS A 35 -11.99 3.94 -3.02
N TYR A 36 -11.89 3.17 -4.09
CA TYR A 36 -12.50 3.47 -5.39
C TYR A 36 -13.55 2.40 -5.72
N GLY A 37 -14.78 2.58 -5.22
CA GLY A 37 -15.81 1.55 -5.31
C GLY A 37 -15.46 0.33 -4.45
N GLN A 38 -15.22 -0.82 -5.08
CA GLN A 38 -14.76 -2.04 -4.39
C GLN A 38 -13.23 -2.16 -4.37
N ALA A 39 -12.52 -1.28 -5.08
CA ALA A 39 -11.07 -1.29 -5.19
C ALA A 39 -10.40 -0.48 -4.08
N ILE A 40 -9.16 -0.88 -3.77
CA ILE A 40 -8.24 -0.11 -2.94
C ILE A 40 -7.13 0.46 -3.84
N GLY A 41 -7.02 1.78 -3.85
CA GLY A 41 -5.95 2.51 -4.52
C GLY A 41 -4.82 2.83 -3.54
N HIS A 42 -3.59 2.59 -3.99
CA HIS A 42 -2.35 2.89 -3.26
C HIS A 42 -1.74 4.15 -3.84
N ILE A 43 -1.74 5.23 -3.05
CA ILE A 43 -1.19 6.53 -3.44
C ILE A 43 0.19 6.64 -2.81
N GLY A 44 1.17 7.08 -3.60
CA GLY A 44 2.55 6.99 -3.16
C GLY A 44 3.55 7.40 -4.22
N THR A 45 4.82 7.14 -3.93
CA THR A 45 5.94 7.49 -4.81
C THR A 45 6.75 6.25 -5.16
N LEU A 46 7.01 6.07 -6.45
CA LEU A 46 7.95 5.05 -6.92
C LEU A 46 9.37 5.54 -6.64
N SER A 47 10.03 4.91 -5.68
CA SER A 47 11.39 5.28 -5.26
C SER A 47 12.45 4.71 -6.20
N THR A 48 12.21 3.53 -6.76
CA THR A 48 13.13 2.85 -7.68
C THR A 48 12.38 2.03 -8.73
N GLY A 49 12.99 1.87 -9.90
CA GLY A 49 12.53 0.95 -10.93
C GLY A 49 11.33 1.43 -11.73
N SER A 50 10.55 0.46 -12.23
CA SER A 50 9.29 0.67 -12.92
C SER A 50 8.28 -0.37 -12.45
N LEU A 51 7.01 0.04 -12.39
CA LEU A 51 5.89 -0.82 -12.02
C LEU A 51 4.97 -0.97 -13.22
N LYS A 52 4.60 -2.19 -13.59
CA LYS A 52 3.63 -2.46 -14.66
C LYS A 52 2.52 -3.40 -14.19
N VAL A 53 1.40 -3.36 -14.91
CA VAL A 53 0.29 -4.30 -14.70
C VAL A 53 0.80 -5.73 -14.92
N GLY A 54 0.46 -6.62 -13.99
CA GLY A 54 0.89 -8.03 -14.01
C GLY A 54 2.18 -8.32 -13.25
N ASP A 55 2.88 -7.31 -12.70
CA ASP A 55 4.01 -7.57 -11.82
C ASP A 55 3.56 -8.21 -10.51
N ALA A 56 4.30 -9.23 -10.07
CA ALA A 56 4.15 -9.77 -8.73
C ALA A 56 4.71 -8.78 -7.70
N VAL A 57 3.93 -8.49 -6.66
CA VAL A 57 4.29 -7.52 -5.62
C VAL A 57 4.15 -8.11 -4.23
N GLN A 58 5.10 -7.78 -3.35
CA GLN A 58 4.99 -7.90 -1.91
C GLN A 58 4.40 -6.60 -1.37
N ALA A 59 3.38 -6.68 -0.54
CA ALA A 59 2.70 -5.53 0.06
C ALA A 59 2.90 -5.56 1.58
N ASP A 60 3.67 -4.61 2.11
CA ASP A 60 3.99 -4.50 3.54
C ASP A 60 3.34 -3.22 4.10
N VAL A 61 2.45 -3.37 5.08
CA VAL A 61 1.83 -2.24 5.79
C VAL A 61 2.76 -1.81 6.93
N ASP A 62 2.99 -0.50 7.07
CA ASP A 62 3.77 0.07 8.16
C ASP A 62 3.03 -0.16 9.48
N ASP A 63 3.48 -1.17 10.22
CA ASP A 63 2.81 -1.61 11.44
C ASP A 63 3.20 -0.77 12.67
N ALA A 64 3.21 0.55 12.52
CA ALA A 64 3.39 1.48 13.64
C ALA A 64 2.23 1.39 14.67
N ARG A 65 1.21 0.55 14.43
CA ARG A 65 0.10 0.29 15.36
C ARG A 65 0.13 -1.08 16.06
N ARG A 66 0.92 -2.10 15.66
CA ARG A 66 1.06 -3.36 16.44
C ARG A 66 2.13 -3.35 17.53
N ARG A 67 2.92 -2.29 17.69
CA ARG A 67 3.83 -2.16 18.84
C ARG A 67 3.32 -1.14 19.85
N VAL A 68 2.16 -1.44 20.44
CA VAL A 68 1.85 -0.98 21.80
C VAL A 68 1.60 -2.24 22.63
N PHE A 69 2.47 -2.44 23.61
CA PHE A 69 2.49 -3.49 24.66
C PHE A 69 3.15 -4.84 24.29
N ALA A 70 4.47 -4.89 24.49
CA ALA A 70 5.14 -6.04 25.09
C ALA A 70 5.87 -5.55 26.34
#